data_AF-A0A9N7N945-F1
#
_entry.id   AF-A0A9N7N945-F1
#
_cell.length_a   1.000
_cell.length_b   1.000
_cell.length_c   1.000
_cell.angle_alpha   90.00
_cell.angle_beta   90.00
_cell.angle_gamma   90.00
#
_symmetry.space_group_name_H-M   'P 1'
#
loop_
_entity.id
_entity.type
_entity.pdbx_description
1 polymer ?
#
loop_
_entity_poly.entity_id
_entity_poly.type
_entity_poly.pdbx_seq_one_letter_code
_entity_poly.pdbx_strand_id
1 'polypeptide(L)'
;MSTVMAETLSELMNLPETIEKYVLSSAARPTNGDHPRRVGSGAAVFPADIVDAPGEYTFYMDVPGLSKSDIQVAVEEENTLVIRSNGKRKREDGEEEGCKYIRLERRPVQKVTRKFRLPENADVSAITARCENGVLTVVVKKLPPPPKPKKVEVTIS
;
A
#
# COMPACT_ATOMS: atom_id res chain seq x y z
N MET A 1 10.03 -39.91 -4.60
CA MET A 1 8.70 -39.58 -4.04
C MET A 1 8.80 -38.26 -3.28
N SER A 2 8.56 -37.13 -3.94
CA SER A 2 7.88 -35.96 -3.36
C SER A 2 7.78 -34.86 -4.44
N THR A 3 7.07 -35.17 -5.53
CA THR A 3 6.80 -34.22 -6.64
C THR A 3 5.34 -33.77 -6.62
N VAL A 4 4.59 -34.02 -5.54
CA VAL A 4 3.13 -33.86 -5.51
C VAL A 4 2.66 -32.60 -4.77
N MET A 5 3.55 -31.65 -4.45
CA MET A 5 3.17 -30.40 -3.76
C MET A 5 3.24 -29.15 -4.65
N ALA A 6 3.56 -29.31 -5.94
CA ALA A 6 3.70 -28.18 -6.87
C ALA A 6 2.50 -28.00 -7.82
N GLU A 7 1.67 -29.02 -8.01
CA GLU A 7 0.60 -28.99 -9.02
C GLU A 7 -0.78 -28.57 -8.47
N THR A 8 -0.95 -28.45 -7.15
CA THR A 8 -2.25 -28.09 -6.55
C THR A 8 -2.37 -26.62 -6.15
N LEU A 9 -1.30 -25.83 -6.29
CA LEU A 9 -1.34 -24.38 -5.96
C LEU A 9 -1.63 -23.49 -7.18
N SER A 10 -1.59 -24.05 -8.39
CA SER A 10 -1.89 -23.34 -9.65
C SER A 10 -3.40 -23.19 -9.92
N GLU A 11 -4.27 -23.91 -9.21
CA GLU A 11 -5.73 -23.79 -9.40
C GLU A 11 -6.40 -22.80 -8.42
N LEU A 12 -5.73 -22.39 -7.34
CA LEU A 12 -6.35 -21.55 -6.30
C LEU A 12 -6.23 -20.04 -6.56
N MET A 13 -5.44 -19.61 -7.56
CA MET A 13 -5.25 -18.20 -7.88
C MET A 13 -5.21 -17.96 -9.39
N ASN A 14 -6.35 -18.13 -10.06
CA ASN A 14 -6.59 -17.56 -11.39
C ASN A 14 -6.67 -16.03 -11.28
N LEU A 15 -5.54 -15.39 -10.97
CA LEU A 15 -5.40 -13.95 -11.03
C LEU A 15 -4.92 -13.58 -12.44
N PRO A 16 -5.60 -12.66 -13.15
CA PRO A 16 -5.14 -12.20 -14.45
C PRO A 16 -3.70 -11.67 -14.36
N GLU A 17 -2.88 -11.95 -15.38
CA GLU A 17 -1.43 -11.64 -15.45
C GLU A 17 -1.09 -10.18 -15.07
N THR A 18 -2.06 -9.27 -15.20
CA THR A 18 -1.93 -7.87 -14.78
C THR A 18 -1.66 -7.72 -13.28
N ILE A 19 -2.17 -8.62 -12.43
CA ILE A 19 -2.07 -8.54 -10.96
C ILE A 19 -0.70 -9.01 -10.44
N GLU A 20 -0.03 -9.93 -11.14
CA GLU A 20 1.32 -10.39 -10.76
C GLU A 20 2.31 -9.23 -10.69
N LYS A 21 2.22 -8.26 -11.61
CA LYS A 21 3.10 -7.08 -11.65
C LYS A 21 2.95 -6.18 -10.41
N TYR A 22 1.78 -6.19 -9.76
CA TYR A 22 1.52 -5.38 -8.57
C TYR A 22 1.81 -6.13 -7.26
N VAL A 23 1.56 -7.45 -7.22
CA VAL A 23 1.81 -8.30 -6.04
C VAL A 23 3.30 -8.69 -5.93
N LEU A 24 3.91 -9.15 -7.03
CA LEU A 24 5.30 -9.62 -7.07
C LEU A 24 6.34 -8.51 -7.30
N SER A 25 5.95 -7.25 -7.54
CA SER A 25 6.94 -6.16 -7.48
C SER A 25 7.56 -5.98 -6.07
N SER A 26 7.01 -6.67 -5.08
CA SER A 26 7.57 -6.83 -3.74
C SER A 26 8.33 -8.15 -3.51
N ALA A 27 8.30 -9.11 -4.44
CA ALA A 27 8.91 -10.42 -4.30
C ALA A 27 9.66 -10.82 -5.59
N ALA A 28 10.99 -10.76 -5.52
CA ALA A 28 11.99 -11.08 -6.55
C ALA A 28 12.36 -9.95 -7.53
N ARG A 29 13.46 -9.25 -7.22
CA ARG A 29 14.30 -8.59 -8.23
C ARG A 29 15.40 -9.58 -8.66
N PRO A 30 15.67 -9.74 -9.97
CA PRO A 30 16.77 -10.56 -10.44
C PRO A 30 18.10 -9.92 -10.03
N THR A 31 18.99 -10.70 -9.46
CA THR A 31 20.32 -10.27 -9.01
C THR A 31 21.27 -10.18 -10.19
N ASN A 32 21.69 -8.97 -10.58
CA ASN A 32 22.91 -8.78 -11.35
C ASN A 32 23.67 -7.55 -10.82
N GLY A 33 24.89 -7.79 -10.32
CA GLY A 33 26.00 -6.82 -10.26
C GLY A 33 25.98 -5.75 -9.16
N ASP A 34 26.84 -5.95 -8.15
CA ASP A 34 27.54 -4.94 -7.35
C ASP A 34 26.82 -3.64 -6.99
N HIS A 35 25.87 -3.70 -6.06
CA HIS A 35 25.51 -2.55 -5.23
C HIS A 35 25.68 -2.92 -3.75
N PRO A 36 26.27 -2.05 -2.91
CA PRO A 36 26.55 -2.37 -1.52
C PRO A 36 25.24 -2.75 -0.83
N ARG A 37 25.20 -3.95 -0.27
CA ARG A 37 24.07 -4.53 0.46
C ARG A 37 23.62 -3.54 1.55
N ARG A 38 22.57 -2.77 1.28
CA ARG A 38 21.73 -2.26 2.36
C ARG A 38 21.03 -3.46 2.95
N VAL A 39 21.58 -3.96 4.05
CA VAL A 39 20.83 -4.76 5.01
C VAL A 39 19.62 -3.93 5.39
N GLY A 40 18.47 -4.23 4.78
CA GLY A 40 17.19 -3.66 5.15
C GLY A 40 16.83 -4.20 6.53
N SER A 41 17.37 -3.56 7.57
CA SER A 41 16.89 -3.66 8.95
C SER A 41 15.36 -3.65 8.92
N GLY A 42 14.72 -4.57 9.64
CA GLY A 42 13.27 -4.76 9.69
C GLY A 42 12.54 -3.48 10.09
N ALA A 43 12.34 -2.60 9.13
CA ALA A 43 11.62 -1.35 9.25
C ALA A 43 10.18 -1.72 9.59
N ALA A 44 9.58 -1.00 10.53
CA ALA A 44 8.17 -1.15 10.81
C ALA A 44 7.39 -0.84 9.53
N VAL A 45 6.81 -1.86 8.91
CA VAL A 45 5.94 -1.71 7.75
C VAL A 45 4.52 -1.70 8.30
N PHE A 46 3.85 -0.55 8.23
CA PHE A 46 2.41 -0.50 8.48
C PHE A 46 1.70 -1.33 7.42
N PRO A 47 1.02 -2.43 7.79
CA PRO A 47 0.30 -3.25 6.82
C PRO A 47 -0.83 -2.42 6.21
N ALA A 48 -1.17 -2.75 4.95
CA ALA A 48 -2.21 -2.05 4.24
C ALA A 48 -2.94 -2.99 3.29
N ASP A 49 -4.26 -2.83 3.24
CA ASP A 49 -5.16 -3.49 2.30
C ASP A 49 -5.68 -2.45 1.30
N ILE A 50 -5.93 -2.89 0.07
CA ILE A 50 -6.43 -2.04 -1.01
C ILE A 50 -7.64 -2.73 -1.63
N VAL A 51 -8.77 -2.05 -1.62
CA VAL A 51 -10.02 -2.51 -2.22
C VAL A 51 -10.26 -1.74 -3.51
N ASP A 52 -10.39 -2.47 -4.60
CA ASP A 52 -10.85 -1.95 -5.89
C ASP A 52 -12.37 -2.16 -5.99
N ALA A 53 -13.14 -1.08 -5.80
CA ALA A 53 -14.60 -1.07 -5.92
C ALA A 53 -15.03 -0.38 -7.23
N PRO A 54 -16.27 -0.57 -7.73
CA PRO A 54 -16.70 -0.01 -9.01
C PRO A 54 -16.50 1.50 -9.18
N GLY A 55 -16.59 2.29 -8.10
CA GLY A 55 -16.48 3.75 -8.14
C GLY A 55 -15.25 4.35 -7.46
N GLU A 56 -14.44 3.55 -6.77
CA GLU A 56 -13.34 4.05 -5.95
C GLU A 56 -12.30 2.98 -5.62
N TYR A 57 -11.11 3.44 -5.24
CA TYR A 57 -10.08 2.67 -4.59
C TYR A 57 -10.02 3.07 -3.12
N THR A 58 -10.08 2.10 -2.22
CA THR A 58 -10.04 2.34 -0.77
C THR A 58 -8.86 1.63 -0.14
N PHE A 59 -8.01 2.40 0.54
CA PHE A 59 -6.81 1.92 1.22
C PHE A 59 -7.08 1.90 2.72
N TYR A 60 -6.89 0.76 3.36
CA TYR A 60 -6.90 0.62 4.81
C TYR A 60 -5.47 0.39 5.28
N MET A 61 -4.94 1.22 6.16
CA MET A 61 -3.58 1.07 6.68
C MET A 61 -3.56 1.16 8.19
N ASP A 62 -2.93 0.17 8.84
CA ASP A 62 -2.82 0.13 10.29
C ASP A 62 -1.77 1.14 10.78
N VAL A 63 -2.23 2.09 11.58
CA VAL A 63 -1.43 3.18 12.16
C VAL A 63 -1.67 3.31 13.67
N PRO A 64 -1.59 2.22 14.46
CA PRO A 64 -2.00 2.23 15.85
C PRO A 64 -1.17 3.20 16.70
N GLY A 65 -1.86 4.10 17.40
CA GLY A 65 -1.28 5.11 18.29
C GLY A 65 -0.50 6.22 17.60
N LEU A 66 -0.77 6.46 16.31
CA LEU A 66 -0.40 7.72 15.65
C LEU A 66 -1.55 8.71 15.72
N SER A 67 -1.23 9.97 16.00
CA SER A 67 -2.19 11.06 15.86
C SER A 67 -2.35 11.46 14.39
N LYS A 68 -3.45 12.14 14.05
CA LYS A 68 -3.66 12.67 12.69
C LYS A 68 -2.52 13.60 12.25
N SER A 69 -1.96 14.39 13.16
CA SER A 69 -0.82 15.27 12.89
C SER A 69 0.50 14.54 12.60
N ASP A 70 0.61 13.26 12.96
CA ASP A 70 1.80 12.46 12.66
C ASP A 70 1.75 11.80 11.28
N ILE A 71 0.61 11.90 10.57
CA ILE A 71 0.36 11.25 9.29
C ILE A 71 0.21 12.32 8.21
N GLN A 72 0.96 12.15 7.12
CA GLN A 72 0.82 12.95 5.91
C GLN A 72 0.40 12.04 4.76
N VAL A 73 -0.61 12.48 4.01
CA VAL A 73 -1.06 11.84 2.78
C VAL A 73 -0.87 12.85 1.65
N ALA A 74 -0.19 12.46 0.59
CA ALA A 74 0.08 13.30 -0.56
C ALA A 74 0.07 12.46 -1.84
N VAL A 75 -0.13 13.11 -2.99
CA VAL A 75 0.15 12.51 -4.30
C VAL A 75 1.41 13.18 -4.85
N GLU A 76 2.35 12.37 -5.29
CA GLU A 76 3.60 12.82 -5.92
C GLU A 76 3.57 12.52 -7.43
N GLU A 77 4.72 12.68 -8.06
CA GLU A 77 4.95 12.37 -9.46
C GLU A 77 4.41 10.98 -9.86
N GLU A 78 4.03 10.87 -11.13
CA GLU A 78 3.53 9.63 -11.73
C GLU A 78 2.31 9.03 -11.02
N ASN A 79 1.43 9.89 -10.50
CA ASN A 79 0.18 9.48 -9.86
C ASN A 79 0.42 8.57 -8.63
N THR A 80 1.46 8.86 -7.85
CA THR A 80 1.86 8.02 -6.72
C THR A 80 1.27 8.55 -5.41
N LEU A 81 0.37 7.81 -4.79
CA LEU A 81 -0.11 8.06 -3.43
C LEU A 81 1.01 7.75 -2.43
N VAL A 82 1.42 8.75 -1.67
CA VAL A 82 2.48 8.66 -0.67
C VAL A 82 1.90 8.95 0.71
N ILE A 83 2.04 7.96 1.59
CA ILE A 83 1.63 8.07 2.99
C ILE A 83 2.87 8.02 3.86
N ARG A 84 3.09 9.10 4.63
CA ARG A 84 4.23 9.26 5.53
C ARG A 84 3.77 9.31 6.96
N SER A 85 4.54 8.68 7.84
CA SER A 85 4.50 8.94 9.27
C SER A 85 5.84 9.50 9.73
N ASN A 86 5.79 10.58 10.52
CA ASN A 86 6.99 11.17 11.11
C ASN A 86 7.50 10.40 12.35
N GLY A 87 6.87 9.27 12.71
CA GLY A 87 7.44 8.30 13.63
C GLY A 87 7.68 8.84 15.03
N LYS A 88 6.67 9.48 15.63
CA LYS A 88 6.73 9.97 17.02
C LYS A 88 5.81 9.19 17.95
N ARG A 89 5.77 7.86 17.84
CA ARG A 89 5.32 7.09 19.00
C ARG A 89 6.42 7.16 20.04
N LYS A 90 6.40 8.21 20.87
CA LYS A 90 7.22 8.27 22.07
C LYS A 90 6.87 7.04 22.91
N ARG A 91 7.89 6.31 23.34
CA ARG A 91 7.72 5.34 24.42
C ARG A 91 7.60 6.20 25.66
N GLU A 92 6.38 6.46 26.12
CA GLU A 92 6.17 7.22 27.34
C GLU A 92 6.54 6.38 28.57
N ASP A 93 6.37 5.05 28.47
CA ASP A 93 6.47 4.16 29.62
C ASP A 93 7.83 3.44 29.62
N GLY A 94 8.79 3.92 30.39
CA GLY A 94 10.11 3.28 30.57
C GLY A 94 11.30 4.22 30.75
N GLU A 95 11.09 5.54 30.64
CA GLU A 95 12.10 6.56 30.96
C GLU A 95 11.99 7.08 32.41
N GLU A 96 10.95 6.68 33.15
CA GLU A 96 10.85 6.94 34.59
C GLU A 96 11.84 6.06 35.38
N GLU A 97 12.56 6.67 36.32
CA GLU A 97 13.50 5.96 37.18
C GLU A 97 12.81 4.80 37.91
N GLY A 98 13.32 3.58 37.69
CA GLY A 98 12.81 2.35 38.33
C GLY A 98 11.91 1.49 37.44
N CYS A 99 11.45 1.98 36.28
CA CYS A 99 10.64 1.20 35.35
C CYS A 99 11.51 0.37 34.39
N LYS A 100 11.18 -0.92 34.19
CA LYS A 100 11.84 -1.80 33.21
C LYS A 100 10.83 -2.61 32.40
N TYR A 101 11.06 -2.72 31.10
CA TYR A 101 10.28 -3.62 30.27
C TYR A 101 10.55 -5.08 30.65
N ILE A 102 9.49 -5.85 30.90
CA ILE A 102 9.58 -7.32 31.05
C ILE A 102 9.60 -7.99 29.67
N ARG A 103 8.86 -7.43 28.71
CA ARG A 103 8.75 -7.92 27.33
C ARG A 103 8.44 -6.77 26.39
N LEU A 104 9.09 -6.75 25.22
CA LEU A 104 8.98 -5.67 24.24
C LEU A 104 8.78 -6.24 22.84
N GLU A 105 7.52 -6.38 22.44
CA GLU A 105 7.16 -6.96 21.13
C GLU A 105 6.88 -5.87 20.09
N ARG A 106 6.42 -4.72 20.56
CA ARG A 106 6.09 -3.57 19.73
C ARG A 106 7.37 -2.89 19.28
N ARG A 107 7.57 -2.84 17.97
CA ARG A 107 8.64 -2.04 17.38
C ARG A 107 8.36 -0.55 17.63
N PRO A 108 9.39 0.27 17.92
CA PRO A 108 9.23 1.72 17.88
C PRO A 108 8.68 2.10 16.50
N VAL A 109 7.70 2.99 16.48
CA VAL A 109 7.18 3.49 15.21
C VAL A 109 8.27 4.38 14.61
N GLN A 110 8.98 3.83 13.63
CA GLN A 110 9.96 4.56 12.85
C GLN A 110 9.23 5.53 11.91
N LYS A 111 9.99 6.44 11.29
CA LYS A 111 9.48 7.16 10.12
C LYS A 111 9.14 6.12 9.05
N VAL A 112 7.87 6.04 8.68
CA VAL A 112 7.39 5.12 7.65
C VAL A 112 7.02 5.93 6.41
N THR A 113 7.34 5.42 5.23
CA THR A 113 6.83 5.94 3.97
C THR A 113 6.32 4.77 3.16
N ARG A 114 5.01 4.78 2.84
CA ARG A 114 4.37 3.83 1.93
C ARG A 114 4.03 4.56 0.65
N LYS A 115 4.31 3.95 -0.49
CA LYS A 115 4.02 4.49 -1.82
C LYS A 115 3.15 3.51 -2.58
N PHE A 116 2.08 3.99 -3.20
CA PHE A 116 1.16 3.22 -4.01
C PHE A 116 0.97 3.94 -5.34
N ARG A 117 1.28 3.28 -6.46
CA ARG A 117 0.99 3.85 -7.77
C ARG A 117 -0.50 3.72 -8.02
N LEU A 118 -1.19 4.84 -8.24
CA LEU A 118 -2.60 4.84 -8.53
C LEU A 118 -2.85 4.48 -10.00
N PRO A 119 -3.93 3.76 -10.32
CA PRO A 119 -4.35 3.54 -11.70
C PRO A 119 -4.67 4.85 -12.44
N GLU A 120 -4.63 4.83 -13.77
CA GLU A 120 -4.86 6.03 -14.59
C GLU A 120 -6.26 6.63 -14.43
N ASN A 121 -7.24 5.79 -14.13
CA ASN A 121 -8.62 6.23 -13.88
C ASN A 121 -8.85 6.71 -12.44
N ALA A 122 -7.81 6.90 -11.62
CA ALA A 122 -7.95 7.46 -10.28
C ALA A 122 -8.11 8.99 -10.34
N ASP A 123 -9.15 9.51 -9.70
CA ASP A 123 -9.37 10.94 -9.54
C ASP A 123 -8.60 11.46 -8.32
N VAL A 124 -7.40 11.98 -8.56
CA VAL A 124 -6.54 12.55 -7.52
C VAL A 124 -7.03 13.89 -6.97
N SER A 125 -7.95 14.56 -7.65
CA SER A 125 -8.46 15.86 -7.22
C SER A 125 -9.38 15.76 -6.01
N ALA A 126 -9.95 14.57 -5.76
CA ALA A 126 -10.98 14.32 -4.77
C ALA A 126 -10.59 13.21 -3.77
N ILE A 127 -9.32 13.14 -3.38
CA ILE A 127 -8.85 12.19 -2.36
C ILE A 127 -9.32 12.63 -0.98
N THR A 128 -9.87 11.69 -0.21
CA THR A 128 -10.22 11.90 1.19
C THR A 128 -9.49 10.91 2.09
N ALA A 129 -9.18 11.34 3.32
CA ALA A 129 -8.51 10.50 4.29
C ALA A 129 -9.12 10.67 5.69
N ARG A 130 -9.30 9.57 6.40
CA ARG A 130 -9.79 9.55 7.79
C ARG A 130 -8.95 8.57 8.61
N CYS A 131 -8.54 8.98 9.80
CA CYS A 131 -7.93 8.10 10.78
C CYS A 131 -8.87 7.94 11.97
N GLU A 132 -9.26 6.71 12.26
CA GLU A 132 -10.16 6.33 13.34
C GLU A 132 -9.73 4.97 13.89
N ASN A 133 -9.77 4.81 15.22
CA ASN A 133 -9.46 3.54 15.91
C ASN A 133 -8.11 2.91 15.51
N GLY A 134 -7.12 3.74 15.16
CA GLY A 134 -5.79 3.28 14.75
C GLY A 134 -5.69 2.80 13.30
N VAL A 135 -6.71 3.01 12.47
CA VAL A 135 -6.70 2.69 11.04
C VAL A 135 -6.84 3.97 10.21
N LEU A 136 -5.94 4.17 9.26
CA LEU A 136 -6.04 5.20 8.24
C LEU A 136 -6.80 4.63 7.04
N THR A 137 -7.94 5.22 6.72
CA THR A 137 -8.69 4.97 5.50
C THR A 137 -8.43 6.10 4.51
N VAL A 138 -7.95 5.78 3.31
CA VAL A 138 -7.81 6.74 2.20
C VAL A 138 -8.72 6.29 1.05
N VAL A 139 -9.56 7.18 0.56
CA VAL A 139 -10.50 6.91 -0.54
C VAL A 139 -10.12 7.78 -1.73
N VAL A 140 -9.98 7.12 -2.88
CA VAL A 140 -9.68 7.74 -4.16
C VAL A 140 -10.77 7.37 -5.16
N LYS A 141 -11.58 8.33 -5.58
CA LYS A 141 -12.66 8.05 -6.55
C LYS A 141 -12.09 7.66 -7.90
N LYS A 142 -12.90 6.96 -8.70
CA LYS A 142 -12.59 6.70 -10.11
C LYS A 142 -13.18 7.80 -10.98
N LEU A 143 -12.42 8.19 -11.99
CA LEU A 143 -12.89 9.02 -13.08
C LEU A 143 -14.01 8.29 -13.84
N PRO A 144 -15.02 9.02 -14.36
CA PRO A 144 -16.04 8.43 -15.19
C PRO A 144 -15.40 7.79 -16.44
N PRO A 145 -15.95 6.67 -16.92
CA PRO A 145 -15.44 6.03 -18.12
C PRO A 145 -15.50 7.00 -19.29
N PRO A 146 -14.51 6.96 -20.20
CA PRO A 146 -14.54 7.80 -21.39
C PRO A 146 -15.81 7.53 -22.21
N PRO A 147 -16.39 8.55 -22.85
CA PRO A 147 -17.58 8.38 -23.66
C PRO A 147 -17.33 7.33 -24.74
N LYS A 148 -18.24 6.36 -24.86
CA LYS A 148 -18.14 5.32 -25.88
C LYS A 148 -18.16 5.97 -27.27
N PRO A 149 -17.26 5.60 -28.20
CA PRO A 149 -17.29 6.12 -29.55
C PRO A 149 -18.63 5.76 -30.20
N LYS A 150 -19.33 6.75 -30.75
CA LYS A 150 -20.55 6.52 -31.54
C LYS A 150 -20.12 5.82 -32.83
N LYS A 151 -20.54 4.57 -33.02
CA LYS A 151 -20.42 3.91 -34.33
C LYS A 151 -21.37 4.63 -35.28
N VAL A 152 -20.81 5.28 -36.29
CA VAL A 152 -21.59 5.80 -37.42
C VAL A 152 -21.50 4.76 -38.51
N GLU A 153 -22.63 4.17 -38.88
CA GLU A 153 -22.70 3.33 -40.07
C GLU A 153 -22.65 4.23 -41.30
N VAL A 154 -21.69 3.97 -42.18
CA VAL A 154 -21.55 4.68 -43.46
C VAL A 154 -22.06 3.75 -44.55
N THR A 155 -23.17 4.14 -45.19
CA THR A 155 -23.70 3.42 -46.35
C THR A 155 -22.81 3.70 -47.57
N ILE A 156 -22.31 2.65 -48.20
CA ILE A 156 -21.60 2.75 -49.48
C ILE A 156 -22.65 2.70 -50.60
N SER A 157 -22.63 3.70 -51.48
CA SER A 157 -23.44 3.81 -52.70
C SER A 157 -22.64 3.42 -53.94
#